data_AF-A0A286TCD9-F1
#
_entry.id   AF-A0A286TCD9-F1
#
_cell.length_a   1.000
_cell.length_b   1.000
_cell.length_c   1.000
_cell.angle_alpha   90.00
_cell.angle_beta   90.00
_cell.angle_gamma   90.00
#
_symmetry.space_group_name_H-M   'P 1'
#
loop_
_entity.id
_entity.type
_entity.pdbx_description
1 polymer ?
#
loop_
_entity_poly.entity_id
_entity_poly.type
_entity_poly.pdbx_seq_one_letter_code
_entity_poly.pdbx_strand_id
1 'polypeptide(L)'
;MDKTQTVAALVAAILIVLDYATGLAKGAAAHDIDSGKMRQGLWHKATYLVVASLAIILEIGQKHIDMGFNVPLFIPVCVYIIATELASILENLVQINPELADSPILDLFHTDHDRKDAS
;
A
#
# COMPACT_ATOMS: atom_id res chain seq x y z
N MET A 1 -16.56 -2.83 -14.56
CA MET A 1 -15.19 -2.30 -14.41
C MET A 1 -14.56 -2.23 -15.78
N ASP A 2 -13.88 -1.13 -16.07
CA ASP A 2 -13.07 -1.04 -17.28
C ASP A 2 -11.76 -1.85 -17.12
N LYS A 3 -10.99 -1.95 -18.20
CA LYS A 3 -9.71 -2.68 -18.21
C LYS A 3 -8.70 -2.08 -17.22
N THR A 4 -8.65 -0.76 -17.10
CA THR A 4 -7.71 -0.05 -16.24
C THR A 4 -7.99 -0.31 -14.76
N GLN A 5 -9.25 -0.25 -14.34
CA GLN A 5 -9.72 -0.58 -13.00
C GLN A 5 -9.37 -2.03 -12.64
N THR A 6 -9.57 -2.95 -13.58
CA THR A 6 -9.23 -4.36 -13.36
C THR A 6 -7.73 -4.56 -13.15
N VAL A 7 -6.89 -3.94 -13.99
CA VAL A 7 -5.43 -4.01 -13.84
C VAL A 7 -4.97 -3.35 -12.54
N ALA A 8 -5.50 -2.18 -12.20
CA ALA A 8 -5.15 -1.47 -10.96
C ALA A 8 -5.50 -2.30 -9.71
N ALA A 9 -6.67 -2.95 -9.70
CA ALA A 9 -7.08 -3.85 -8.63
C ALA A 9 -6.14 -5.06 -8.49
N LEU A 10 -5.76 -5.68 -9.62
CA LEU A 10 -4.84 -6.83 -9.62
C LEU A 10 -3.45 -6.44 -9.11
N VAL A 11 -2.90 -5.31 -9.56
CA VAL A 11 -1.60 -4.82 -9.08
C VAL A 11 -1.66 -4.53 -7.58
N ALA A 12 -2.68 -3.82 -7.10
CA ALA A 12 -2.87 -3.55 -5.68
C ALA A 12 -2.96 -4.85 -4.85
N ALA A 13 -3.74 -5.83 -5.31
CA ALA A 13 -3.88 -7.11 -4.63
C ALA A 13 -2.56 -7.90 -4.55
N ILE A 14 -1.79 -7.93 -5.65
CA ILE A 14 -0.48 -8.59 -5.68
C ILE A 14 0.48 -7.91 -4.70
N LEU A 15 0.51 -6.58 -4.64
CA LEU A 15 1.38 -5.85 -3.74
C LEU A 15 1.00 -6.06 -2.26
N ILE A 16 -0.29 -6.07 -1.91
CA ILE A 16 -0.75 -6.41 -0.55
C ILE A 16 -0.22 -7.78 -0.12
N VAL A 17 -0.32 -8.79 -1.00
CA VAL A 17 0.14 -10.15 -0.73
C VAL A 17 1.66 -10.18 -0.61
N LEU A 18 2.38 -9.53 -1.52
CA LEU A 18 3.83 -9.46 -1.51
C LEU A 18 4.34 -8.78 -0.24
N ASP A 19 3.72 -7.67 0.17
CA ASP A 19 4.14 -6.96 1.36
C ASP A 19 3.82 -7.73 2.65
N TYR A 20 2.72 -8.49 2.68
CA TYR A 20 2.51 -9.42 3.79
C TYR A 20 3.60 -10.49 3.84
N ALA A 21 4.03 -11.02 2.68
CA ALA A 21 5.10 -12.01 2.60
C ALA A 21 6.48 -11.44 3.00
N THR A 22 6.81 -10.20 2.61
CA THR A 22 8.06 -9.54 3.03
C THR A 22 8.04 -9.17 4.50
N GLY A 23 6.90 -8.72 5.05
CA GLY A 23 6.73 -8.48 6.49
C GLY A 23 6.89 -9.76 7.31
N LEU A 24 6.41 -10.89 6.78
CA LEU A 24 6.65 -12.24 7.32
C LEU A 24 8.14 -12.60 7.32
N ALA A 25 8.80 -12.44 6.17
CA ALA A 25 10.22 -12.72 6.02
C ALA A 25 11.07 -11.87 6.97
N LYS A 26 10.69 -10.61 7.18
CA LYS A 26 11.31 -9.70 8.15
C LYS A 26 11.21 -10.22 9.58
N GLY A 27 10.02 -10.60 10.02
CA GLY A 27 9.83 -11.17 11.36
C GLY A 27 10.63 -12.47 11.55
N ALA A 28 10.70 -13.30 10.51
CA ALA A 28 11.50 -14.51 10.52
C ALA A 28 13.01 -14.23 10.60
N ALA A 29 13.52 -13.28 9.82
CA ALA A 29 14.93 -12.87 9.84
C ALA A 29 15.35 -12.29 11.20
N ALA A 30 14.45 -11.58 11.88
CA ALA A 30 14.67 -11.02 13.21
C ALA A 30 14.46 -12.04 14.35
N HIS A 31 14.05 -13.28 14.07
CA HIS A 31 13.61 -14.28 15.06
C HIS A 31 12.51 -13.77 16.04
N ASP A 32 11.75 -12.73 15.66
CA ASP A 32 10.70 -12.09 16.46
C ASP A 32 9.33 -12.18 15.75
N ILE A 33 8.91 -13.41 15.44
CA ILE A 33 7.59 -13.63 14.84
C ILE A 33 6.51 -13.51 15.92
N ASP A 34 5.97 -12.31 16.08
CA ASP A 34 4.76 -12.08 16.87
C ASP A 34 3.52 -12.17 15.96
N SER A 35 2.83 -13.31 16.05
CA SER A 35 1.59 -13.57 15.30
C SER A 35 0.47 -12.56 15.60
N GLY A 36 0.47 -11.93 16.78
CA GLY A 36 -0.45 -10.86 17.14
C GLY A 36 -0.16 -9.60 16.33
N LYS A 37 1.10 -9.15 16.29
CA LYS A 37 1.54 -8.00 15.49
C LYS A 37 1.28 -8.23 14.00
N MET A 38 1.58 -9.42 13.48
CA MET A 38 1.32 -9.74 12.07
C MET A 38 -0.17 -9.75 11.72
N ARG A 39 -1.02 -10.31 12.58
CA ARG A 39 -2.48 -10.29 12.37
C ARG A 39 -3.01 -8.86 12.41
N GLN A 40 -2.47 -8.01 13.29
CA GLN A 40 -2.84 -6.59 13.34
C GLN A 40 -2.42 -5.86 12.05
N GLY A 41 -1.22 -6.13 11.52
CA GLY A 41 -0.79 -5.62 10.22
C GLY A 41 -1.73 -6.05 9.08
N LEU A 42 -2.13 -7.32 9.05
CA LEU A 42 -3.10 -7.82 8.07
C LEU A 42 -4.47 -7.12 8.19
N TRP A 43 -4.96 -6.88 9.41
CA TRP A 43 -6.20 -6.13 9.63
C TRP A 43 -6.11 -4.70 9.11
N HIS A 44 -4.96 -4.04 9.29
CA HIS A 44 -4.75 -2.69 8.77
C HIS A 44 -4.87 -2.66 7.24
N LYS A 45 -4.25 -3.64 6.55
CA LYS A 45 -4.36 -3.76 5.09
C LYS A 45 -5.74 -4.16 4.61
N ALA A 46 -6.46 -4.98 5.37
CA ALA A 46 -7.84 -5.34 5.06
C ALA A 46 -8.76 -4.10 4.99
N THR A 47 -8.44 -3.02 5.73
CA THR A 47 -9.17 -1.76 5.62
C THR A 47 -9.10 -1.15 4.22
N TYR A 48 -7.98 -1.33 3.50
CA TYR A 48 -7.84 -0.87 2.12
C TYR A 48 -8.80 -1.57 1.16
N LEU A 49 -9.13 -2.85 1.40
CA LEU A 49 -10.15 -3.57 0.62
C LEU A 49 -11.55 -2.99 0.85
N VAL A 50 -11.84 -2.56 2.09
CA VAL A 50 -13.10 -1.88 2.42
C VAL A 50 -13.17 -0.53 1.73
N VAL A 51 -12.11 0.27 1.77
CA VAL A 51 -12.04 1.58 1.09
C VAL A 51 -12.21 1.43 -0.43
N ALA A 52 -11.55 0.44 -1.04
CA ALA A 52 -11.70 0.13 -2.47
C ALA A 52 -13.14 -0.29 -2.81
N SER A 53 -13.77 -1.10 -1.95
CA SER A 53 -15.17 -1.50 -2.12
C SER A 53 -16.13 -0.31 -2.03
N LEU A 54 -15.90 0.60 -1.07
CA LEU A 54 -16.67 1.84 -0.95
C LEU A 54 -16.52 2.72 -2.19
N ALA A 55 -15.32 2.83 -2.76
CA ALA A 55 -15.10 3.59 -4.00
C ALA A 55 -15.92 3.03 -5.17
N ILE A 56 -15.99 1.69 -5.33
CA ILE A 56 -16.84 1.06 -6.35
C ILE A 56 -18.32 1.38 -6.10
N ILE A 57 -18.79 1.25 -4.86
CA ILE A 57 -20.18 1.53 -4.50
C ILE A 57 -20.55 2.97 -4.84
N LEU A 58 -19.68 3.93 -4.52
CA LEU A 58 -19.88 5.34 -4.82
C LEU A 58 -19.88 5.60 -6.33
N GLU A 59 -18.96 5.02 -7.10
CA GLU A 59 -18.96 5.13 -8.57
C GLU A 59 -20.23 4.53 -9.22
N ILE A 60 -20.77 3.44 -8.66
CA ILE A 60 -22.05 2.88 -9.10
C ILE A 60 -23.20 3.84 -8.74
N GLY A 61 -23.18 4.38 -7.52
CA GLY A 61 -24.17 5.33 -7.05
C GLY A 61 -24.25 6.58 -7.92
N GLN A 62 -23.10 7.14 -8.30
CA GLN A 62 -23.00 8.34 -9.16
C GLN A 62 -23.68 8.15 -10.53
N LYS A 63 -23.84 6.91 -11.01
CA LYS A 63 -24.52 6.61 -12.28
C LYS A 63 -26.05 6.65 -12.17
N HIS A 64 -26.58 6.56 -10.95
CA HIS A 64 -28.01 6.44 -10.69
C HIS A 64 -28.56 7.60 -9.86
N ILE A 65 -27.70 8.32 -9.16
CA ILE A 65 -28.04 9.43 -8.27
C ILE A 65 -27.18 10.62 -8.67
N ASP A 66 -27.80 11.78 -8.92
CA ASP A 66 -27.07 13.02 -9.09
C ASP A 66 -26.51 13.49 -7.74
N MET A 67 -25.23 13.22 -7.54
CA MET A 67 -24.51 13.60 -6.32
C MET A 67 -23.92 15.02 -6.41
N GLY A 68 -24.09 15.72 -7.54
CA GLY A 68 -23.43 17.01 -7.79
C GLY A 68 -21.94 16.89 -8.15
N PHE A 69 -21.41 15.67 -8.28
CA PHE A 69 -20.05 15.39 -8.75
C PHE A 69 -19.99 14.03 -9.45
N ASN A 70 -19.08 13.91 -10.43
CA ASN A 70 -18.81 12.66 -11.15
C ASN A 70 -17.30 12.56 -11.36
N VAL A 71 -16.64 11.77 -10.50
CA VAL A 71 -15.19 11.61 -10.50
C VAL A 71 -14.82 10.14 -10.34
N PRO A 72 -13.77 9.65 -11.02
CA PRO A 72 -13.28 8.29 -10.82
C PRO A 72 -12.66 8.18 -9.42
N LEU A 73 -13.27 7.38 -8.54
CA LEU A 73 -12.83 7.20 -7.15
C LEU A 73 -11.98 5.95 -6.98
N PHE A 74 -12.26 4.89 -7.73
CA PHE A 74 -11.61 3.59 -7.56
C PHE A 74 -10.14 3.63 -7.96
N ILE A 75 -9.82 4.28 -9.09
CA ILE A 75 -8.45 4.39 -9.59
C ILE A 75 -7.53 5.12 -8.60
N PRO A 76 -7.87 6.32 -8.09
CA PRO A 76 -7.07 6.98 -7.06
C PRO A 76 -6.86 6.13 -5.81
N VAL A 77 -7.88 5.38 -5.37
CA VAL A 77 -7.76 4.47 -4.22
C VAL A 77 -6.75 3.35 -4.53
N CYS A 78 -6.82 2.71 -5.70
CA CYS A 78 -5.83 1.70 -6.07
C CYS A 78 -4.42 2.27 -6.16
N VAL A 79 -4.23 3.48 -6.71
CA VAL A 79 -2.92 4.14 -6.78
C VAL A 79 -2.36 4.40 -5.38
N TYR A 80 -3.21 4.88 -4.46
CA TYR A 80 -2.83 5.09 -3.06
C TYR A 80 -2.37 3.78 -2.41
N ILE A 81 -3.15 2.70 -2.55
CA ILE A 81 -2.81 1.38 -2.01
C ILE A 81 -1.46 0.89 -2.58
N ILE A 82 -1.28 1.00 -3.91
CA ILE A 82 -0.04 0.59 -4.59
C ILE A 82 1.16 1.34 -4.01
N ALA A 83 1.07 2.65 -3.83
CA ALA A 83 2.15 3.46 -3.28
C ALA A 83 2.47 3.07 -1.84
N THR A 84 1.44 2.86 -1.00
CA THR A 84 1.62 2.46 0.39
C THR A 84 2.23 1.07 0.54
N GLU A 85 1.76 0.07 -0.23
CA GLU A 85 2.32 -1.28 -0.19
C GLU A 85 3.75 -1.30 -0.74
N LEU A 86 4.04 -0.52 -1.79
CA LEU A 86 5.41 -0.39 -2.30
C LEU A 86 6.37 0.16 -1.23
N ALA A 87 5.97 1.22 -0.52
CA ALA A 87 6.77 1.79 0.56
C ALA A 87 7.02 0.76 1.68
N SER A 88 5.99 0.01 2.07
CA SER A 88 6.12 -1.01 3.12
C SER A 88 7.00 -2.19 2.68
N ILE A 89 6.93 -2.61 1.41
CA ILE A 89 7.81 -3.65 0.86
C ILE A 89 9.26 -3.23 0.97
N LEU A 90 9.57 -2.00 0.55
CA LEU A 90 10.92 -1.46 0.61
C LEU A 90 11.43 -1.39 2.05
N GLU A 91 10.61 -0.92 2.99
CA GLU A 91 10.94 -0.92 4.42
C GLU A 91 11.24 -2.33 4.94
N ASN A 92 10.41 -3.31 4.57
CA ASN A 92 10.61 -4.70 4.96
C ASN A 92 11.91 -5.28 4.37
N LEU A 93 12.23 -4.95 3.11
CA LEU A 93 13.45 -5.41 2.44
C LEU A 93 14.72 -4.80 3.05
N VAL A 94 14.72 -3.51 3.39
CA VAL A 94 15.86 -2.85 4.05
C VAL A 94 16.13 -3.45 5.43
N GLN A 95 15.07 -3.76 6.19
CA GLN A 95 15.24 -4.41 7.49
C GLN A 95 15.79 -5.84 7.37
N ILE A 96 15.49 -6.55 6.28
CA ILE A 96 16.03 -7.89 6.00
C ILE A 96 17.47 -7.82 5.49
N ASN A 97 17.76 -6.89 4.58
CA ASN A 97 19.08 -6.68 4.00
C ASN A 97 19.44 -5.18 4.04
N PRO A 98 20.13 -4.73 5.11
CA PRO A 98 20.51 -3.34 5.29
C PRO A 98 21.37 -2.76 4.17
N GLU A 99 22.13 -3.59 3.44
CA GLU A 99 22.95 -3.15 2.29
C GLU A 99 22.10 -2.57 1.15
N LEU A 100 20.80 -2.87 1.11
CA LEU A 100 19.88 -2.26 0.15
C LEU A 100 19.66 -0.77 0.42
N ALA A 101 19.85 -0.29 1.66
CA ALA A 101 19.67 1.12 2.01
C ALA A 101 20.57 2.05 1.17
N ASP A 102 21.76 1.57 0.79
CA ASP A 102 22.72 2.31 -0.05
C ASP A 102 22.47 2.12 -1.56
N SER A 103 21.34 1.52 -1.94
CA SER A 103 21.03 1.28 -3.35
C SER A 103 20.38 2.49 -4.03
N PRO A 104 20.69 2.75 -5.32
CA PRO A 104 20.11 3.88 -6.08
C PRO A 104 18.58 3.87 -6.18
N ILE A 105 17.95 2.73 -5.91
CA ILE A 105 16.48 2.59 -5.93
C ILE A 105 15.86 3.21 -4.68
N LEU A 106 16.51 3.08 -3.51
CA LEU A 106 16.01 3.64 -2.24
C LEU A 106 16.27 5.15 -2.12
N ASP A 107 17.32 5.66 -2.76
CA ASP A 107 17.54 7.11 -2.93
C ASP A 107 16.38 7.82 -3.66
N LEU A 108 15.65 7.11 -4.52
CA LEU A 108 14.44 7.65 -5.17
C LEU A 108 13.27 7.85 -4.18
N PHE A 109 13.30 7.18 -3.03
CA PHE A 109 12.25 7.19 -2.00
C PHE A 109 12.67 7.90 -0.71
N HIS A 110 13.96 8.23 -0.55
CA HIS A 110 14.43 9.20 0.44
C HIS A 110 13.87 10.59 0.08
N THR A 111 12.61 10.84 0.44
CA THR A 111 12.14 12.23 0.59
C THR A 111 12.84 12.76 1.82
N ASP A 112 13.80 13.66 1.59
CA ASP A 112 14.51 14.45 2.60
C ASP A 112 13.53 14.94 3.69
N HIS A 113 13.43 14.19 4.78
CA HIS A 113 12.67 14.59 5.95
C HIS A 113 13.58 15.23 7.01
N ASP A 114 14.71 15.78 6.57
CA ASP A 114 15.75 16.40 7.39
C ASP A 114 15.87 17.92 7.12
N ARG A 115 14.73 18.61 7.08
CA ARG A 115 14.70 20.08 7.25
C ARG A 115 13.76 20.49 8.37
N LYS A 116 14.04 20.01 9.58
CA LYS A 116 13.68 20.68 10.84
C LYS A 116 14.76 20.33 11.85
N ASP A 117 15.92 20.97 11.73
CA ASP A 117 16.86 21.28 12.81
C ASP A 117 18.00 22.15 12.25
N ALA A 118 17.62 23.32 11.73
CA ALA A 118 18.53 24.45 11.58
C ALA A 118 17.74 25.69 12.01
N SER A 119 17.62 25.81 13.34
CA SER A 119 17.31 27.05 14.04
C SER A 119 18.36 28.13 13.78
#